data_AF-A0ABD0R7G3-F1
#
_entry.id   AF-A0ABD0R7G3-F1
#
_cell.length_a   1.000
_cell.length_b   1.000
_cell.length_c   1.000
_cell.angle_alpha   90.00
_cell.angle_beta   90.00
_cell.angle_gamma   90.00
#
_symmetry.space_group_name_H-M   'P 1'
#
loop_
_entity.id
_entity.type
_entity.pdbx_description
1 polymer ?
#
loop_
_entity_poly.entity_id
_entity_poly.type
_entity_poly.pdbx_seq_one_letter_code
_entity_poly.pdbx_strand_id
1 'polypeptide(L)'
;AMVALLGSLVELDKAGFLDCILYLSGVSGSTWCMASLYQEPDWSTKLETVKNKIMERISGPGVSWADAFAKLKKYYYEKDIFSLTDVWAVMVVTAFVKE
;
A
#
# COMPACT_ATOMS: atom_id res chain seq x y z
N ALA A 1 6.84 6.96 5.06
CA ALA A 1 6.54 7.44 3.68
C ALA A 1 5.08 7.21 3.31
N MET A 2 4.55 5.98 3.36
CA MET A 2 3.14 5.67 3.03
C MET A 2 2.12 6.59 3.72
N VAL A 3 2.09 6.62 5.06
CA VAL A 3 1.14 7.45 5.83
C VAL A 3 1.32 8.95 5.57
N ALA A 4 2.57 9.39 5.41
CA ALA A 4 2.87 10.79 5.12
C ALA A 4 2.33 11.23 3.75
N LEU A 5 2.53 10.42 2.70
CA LEU A 5 1.98 10.70 1.37
C LEU A 5 0.45 10.72 1.40
N LEU A 6 -0.17 9.75 2.08
CA LEU A 6 -1.63 9.73 2.24
C LEU A 6 -2.15 11.01 2.89
N GLY A 7 -1.48 11.47 3.97
CA GLY A 7 -1.80 12.74 4.61
C GLY A 7 -1.61 13.95 3.71
N SER A 8 -0.53 14.00 2.93
CA SER A 8 -0.29 15.08 1.96
C SER A 8 -1.38 15.15 0.88
N LEU A 9 -1.82 14.00 0.35
CA LEU A 9 -2.89 13.95 -0.64
C LEU A 9 -4.22 14.42 -0.06
N VAL A 10 -4.51 14.05 1.20
CA VAL A 10 -5.71 14.51 1.91
C VAL A 10 -5.73 16.04 2.07
N GLU A 11 -4.60 16.65 2.40
CA GLU A 11 -4.55 18.12 2.50
C GLU A 11 -4.58 18.81 1.14
N LEU A 12 -4.04 18.19 0.08
CA LEU A 12 -4.17 18.69 -1.29
C LEU A 12 -5.64 18.66 -1.76
N ASP A 13 -6.39 17.62 -1.39
CA ASP A 13 -7.83 17.51 -1.67
C ASP A 13 -8.61 18.62 -0.97
N LYS A 14 -8.40 18.80 0.34
CA LYS A 14 -9.06 19.85 1.14
C LYS A 14 -8.72 21.26 0.66
N ALA A 15 -7.52 21.46 0.13
CA ALA A 15 -7.10 22.73 -0.45
C ALA A 15 -7.61 22.94 -1.90
N GLY A 16 -8.27 21.95 -2.51
CA GLY A 16 -8.79 22.01 -3.88
C GLY A 16 -7.71 21.89 -4.96
N PHE A 17 -6.53 21.37 -4.62
CA PHE A 17 -5.39 21.26 -5.54
C PHE A 17 -5.14 19.84 -6.05
N LEU A 18 -5.80 18.82 -5.48
CA LEU A 18 -5.58 17.43 -5.89
C LEU A 18 -5.91 17.21 -7.38
N ASP A 19 -7.01 17.79 -7.87
CA ASP A 19 -7.44 17.70 -9.27
C ASP A 19 -6.51 18.43 -10.26
N CYS A 20 -5.59 19.28 -9.76
CA CYS A 20 -4.61 19.95 -10.59
C CYS A 20 -3.37 19.08 -10.88
N ILE A 21 -3.24 17.92 -10.24
CA ILE A 21 -2.06 17.05 -10.35
C ILE A 21 -2.17 16.16 -11.58
N LEU A 22 -1.27 16.37 -12.55
CA LEU A 22 -1.18 15.51 -13.74
C LEU A 22 -0.40 14.21 -13.49
N TYR A 23 0.61 14.25 -12.63
CA TYR A 23 1.46 13.10 -12.32
C TYR A 23 1.69 12.99 -10.82
N LEU A 24 1.48 11.77 -10.29
CA LEU A 24 1.85 11.39 -8.94
C LEU A 24 2.97 10.37 -9.02
N SER A 25 4.19 10.78 -8.71
CA SER A 25 5.37 9.90 -8.67
C SER A 25 5.74 9.50 -7.24
N GLY A 26 6.27 8.29 -7.07
CA GLY A 26 6.76 7.82 -5.78
C GLY A 26 7.82 6.74 -5.91
N VAL A 27 8.60 6.56 -4.84
CA VAL A 27 9.62 5.52 -4.69
C VAL A 27 9.58 4.92 -3.29
N SER A 28 9.97 3.65 -3.17
CA SER A 28 10.02 2.93 -1.89
C SER A 28 8.68 3.03 -1.14
N GLY A 29 8.64 3.32 0.16
CA GLY A 29 7.40 3.31 0.94
C GLY A 29 6.28 4.25 0.48
N SER A 30 6.55 5.23 -0.40
CA SER A 30 5.48 6.04 -1.02
C SER A 30 4.71 5.25 -2.09
N THR A 31 5.35 4.29 -2.76
CA THR A 31 4.68 3.42 -3.73
C THR A 31 3.67 2.50 -3.06
N TRP A 32 3.82 2.18 -1.77
CA TRP A 32 2.82 1.41 -1.03
C TRP A 32 1.51 2.18 -0.86
N CYS A 33 1.60 3.49 -0.58
CA CYS A 33 0.41 4.35 -0.54
C CYS A 33 -0.25 4.43 -1.91
N MET A 34 0.56 4.64 -2.96
CA MET A 34 0.05 4.67 -4.33
C MET A 34 -0.63 3.34 -4.69
N ALA A 35 0.03 2.20 -4.45
CA ALA A 35 -0.53 0.88 -4.75
C ALA A 35 -1.87 0.65 -4.05
N SER A 36 -2.02 1.03 -2.78
CA SER A 36 -3.29 0.90 -2.06
C SER A 36 -4.35 1.90 -2.54
N LEU A 37 -3.98 3.12 -2.94
CA LEU A 37 -4.92 4.09 -3.52
C LEU A 37 -5.45 3.62 -4.88
N TYR A 38 -4.55 3.22 -5.78
CA TYR A 38 -4.88 2.82 -7.15
C TYR A 38 -5.63 1.48 -7.25
N GLN A 39 -5.82 0.75 -6.15
CA GLN A 39 -6.78 -0.37 -6.11
C GLN A 39 -8.23 0.11 -6.24
N GLU A 40 -8.52 1.37 -5.90
CA GLU A 40 -9.83 2.01 -6.06
C GLU A 40 -9.75 2.94 -7.28
N PRO A 41 -10.40 2.62 -8.42
CA PRO A 41 -10.23 3.38 -9.68
C PRO A 41 -10.55 4.89 -9.58
N ASP A 42 -11.50 5.24 -8.73
CA ASP A 42 -12.00 6.58 -8.46
C ASP A 42 -11.52 7.12 -7.10
N TRP A 43 -10.38 6.64 -6.58
CA TRP A 43 -9.92 6.99 -5.22
C TRP A 43 -9.86 8.49 -4.94
N SER A 44 -9.51 9.32 -5.93
CA SER A 44 -9.31 10.77 -5.73
C SER A 44 -10.61 11.51 -5.45
N THR A 45 -11.76 11.04 -5.95
CA THR A 45 -13.08 11.67 -5.69
C THR A 45 -13.69 11.25 -4.36
N LYS A 46 -13.16 10.18 -3.73
CA LYS A 46 -13.61 9.62 -2.46
C LYS A 46 -12.46 9.40 -1.47
N LEU A 47 -11.47 10.30 -1.50
CA LEU A 47 -10.18 10.12 -0.82
C LEU A 47 -10.32 9.88 0.68
N GLU A 48 -11.21 10.60 1.38
CA GLU A 48 -11.43 10.37 2.81
C GLU A 48 -11.95 8.95 3.12
N THR A 49 -12.82 8.39 2.27
CA THR A 49 -13.27 7.00 2.42
C THR A 49 -12.13 6.01 2.22
N VAL A 50 -11.31 6.20 1.17
CA VAL A 50 -10.19 5.30 0.88
C VAL A 50 -9.11 5.40 1.96
N LYS A 51 -8.79 6.61 2.41
CA LYS A 51 -7.91 6.86 3.55
C LYS A 51 -8.39 6.11 4.79
N ASN A 52 -9.67 6.19 5.13
CA ASN A 52 -10.21 5.48 6.29
C ASN A 52 -10.07 3.96 6.16
N LYS A 53 -10.37 3.39 4.99
CA LYS A 53 -10.13 1.96 4.73
C LYS A 53 -8.66 1.57 4.90
N ILE A 54 -7.75 2.37 4.34
CA ILE A 54 -6.29 2.13 4.47
C ILE A 54 -5.86 2.22 5.93
N MET A 55 -6.30 3.25 6.66
CA MET A 55 -5.96 3.47 8.06
C MET A 55 -6.51 2.35 8.96
N GLU A 56 -7.75 1.92 8.72
CA GLU A 56 -8.36 0.79 9.42
C GLU A 56 -7.56 -0.49 9.19
N ARG A 57 -7.21 -0.80 7.93
CA ARG A 57 -6.40 -1.97 7.59
C ARG A 57 -5.03 -1.94 8.28
N ILE A 58 -4.28 -0.84 8.16
CA ILE A 58 -2.93 -0.77 8.73
C ILE A 58 -2.93 -0.68 10.26
N SER A 59 -4.04 -0.24 10.88
CA SER A 59 -4.21 -0.21 12.34
C SER A 59 -4.79 -1.52 12.89
N GLY A 60 -5.43 -2.32 12.03
CA GLY A 60 -6.02 -3.62 12.35
C GLY A 60 -5.00 -4.69 12.73
N PRO A 61 -5.45 -5.93 12.98
CA PRO A 61 -4.57 -7.03 13.34
C PRO A 61 -3.50 -7.27 12.26
N GLY A 62 -2.30 -7.65 12.68
CA GLY A 62 -1.25 -8.06 11.76
C GLY A 62 -1.64 -9.34 11.01
N VAL A 63 -1.03 -9.57 9.85
CA VAL A 63 -1.21 -10.83 9.11
C VAL A 63 -0.56 -11.97 9.89
N SER A 64 -1.22 -13.11 9.93
CA SER A 64 -0.72 -14.29 10.63
C SER A 64 0.61 -14.76 10.04
N TRP A 65 1.51 -15.22 10.91
CA TRP A 65 2.74 -15.87 10.51
C TRP A 65 2.49 -17.07 9.59
N ALA A 66 1.40 -17.82 9.82
CA ALA A 66 1.04 -18.95 8.98
C ALA A 66 0.74 -18.50 7.54
N ASP A 67 0.01 -17.39 7.37
CA ASP A 67 -0.35 -16.85 6.06
C ASP A 67 0.87 -16.27 5.34
N ALA A 68 1.75 -15.58 6.08
CA ALA A 68 3.02 -15.11 5.55
C ALA A 68 3.89 -16.30 5.05
N PHE A 69 4.05 -17.35 5.86
CA PHE A 69 4.78 -18.54 5.43
C PHE A 69 4.13 -19.27 4.25
N ALA A 70 2.80 -19.30 4.17
CA ALA A 70 2.09 -19.86 3.02
C ALA A 70 2.37 -19.06 1.74
N LYS A 71 2.33 -17.73 1.82
CA LYS A 71 2.66 -16.81 0.71
C LYS A 71 4.12 -16.96 0.27
N LEU A 72 5.05 -17.11 1.22
CA LEU A 72 6.46 -17.33 0.92
C LEU A 72 6.69 -18.66 0.21
N LYS A 73 6.09 -19.75 0.70
CA LYS A 73 6.16 -21.06 0.03
C LYS A 73 5.60 -20.99 -1.38
N LYS A 74 4.47 -20.30 -1.57
CA LYS A 74 3.88 -20.08 -2.89
C LYS A 74 4.89 -19.40 -3.83
N TYR A 75 5.53 -18.32 -3.39
CA TYR A 75 6.56 -17.65 -4.20
C TYR A 75 7.75 -18.56 -4.51
N TYR A 76 8.19 -19.37 -3.57
CA TYR A 76 9.30 -20.31 -3.77
C TYR A 76 9.02 -21.37 -4.84
N TYR A 77 7.78 -21.86 -4.93
CA TYR A 77 7.41 -22.90 -5.90
C TYR A 77 6.94 -22.35 -7.25
N GLU A 78 6.31 -21.17 -7.29
CA GLU A 78 5.70 -20.63 -8.51
C GLU A 78 6.60 -19.67 -9.28
N LYS A 79 7.62 -19.08 -8.65
CA LYS A 79 8.50 -18.15 -9.35
C LYS A 79 9.69 -18.87 -9.96
N ASP A 80 9.92 -18.60 -11.25
CA ASP A 80 11.13 -19.04 -11.95
C ASP A 80 12.41 -18.49 -11.30
N ILE A 81 12.34 -17.30 -10.71
CA ILE A 81 13.44 -16.65 -9.99
C ILE A 81 12.94 -16.21 -8.62
N PHE A 82 13.32 -16.97 -7.59
CA PHE A 82 13.11 -16.63 -6.20
C PHE A 82 14.33 -15.89 -5.64
N SER A 83 14.10 -14.82 -4.87
CA SER A 83 15.14 -13.92 -4.40
C SER A 83 14.88 -13.39 -2.99
N LEU A 84 15.87 -12.70 -2.41
CA LEU A 84 15.68 -12.00 -1.12
C LEU A 84 14.59 -10.92 -1.18
N THR A 85 14.29 -10.38 -2.36
CA THR A 85 13.18 -9.44 -2.54
C THR A 85 11.83 -10.10 -2.28
N ASP A 86 11.69 -11.39 -2.57
CA ASP A 86 10.47 -12.16 -2.29
C ASP A 86 10.28 -12.40 -0.79
N VAL A 87 11.37 -12.75 -0.10
CA VAL A 87 11.40 -12.87 1.36
C VAL A 87 11.05 -11.52 1.99
N TRP A 88 11.69 -10.44 1.54
CA TRP A 88 11.41 -9.08 2.01
C TRP A 88 9.96 -8.67 1.74
N ALA A 89 9.41 -8.98 0.57
CA ALA A 89 8.02 -8.64 0.22
C ALA A 89 7.04 -9.32 1.19
N VAL A 90 7.22 -10.61 1.45
CA VAL A 90 6.31 -11.35 2.34
C VAL A 90 6.48 -10.95 3.81
N MET A 91 7.70 -10.63 4.25
CA MET A 91 7.95 -10.34 5.66
C MET A 91 7.69 -8.87 6.00
N VAL A 92 8.19 -7.95 5.18
CA VAL A 92 8.19 -6.52 5.47
C VAL A 92 6.92 -5.86 4.94
N VAL A 93 6.56 -6.08 3.67
CA VAL A 93 5.38 -5.40 3.09
C VAL A 93 4.11 -5.84 3.80
N THR A 94 3.94 -7.14 4.06
CA THR A 94 2.78 -7.66 4.79
C THR A 94 2.70 -7.15 6.25
N ALA A 95 3.83 -6.88 6.91
CA ALA A 95 3.81 -6.30 8.25
C ALA A 95 3.33 -4.83 8.27
N PHE A 96 3.71 -4.03 7.25
CA PHE A 96 3.41 -2.59 7.21
C PHE A 96 2.13 -2.26 6.45
N VAL A 97 1.92 -2.86 5.29
CA VAL A 97 0.78 -2.58 4.40
C VAL A 97 -0.43 -3.43 4.80
N LYS A 98 -0.19 -4.62 5.39
CA LYS A 98 -1.22 -5.58 5.84
C LYS A 98 -2.18 -6.01 4.72
N GLU A 99 -1.59 -6.28 3.55
CA GLU A 99 -2.21 -6.89 2.37
C GLU A 99 -1.74 -8.34 2.15
#